data_AF-A0A5A7RMU0-F1
#
_entry.id   AF-A0A5A7RMU0-F1
#
_cell.length_a   1.000
_cell.length_b   1.000
_cell.length_c   1.000
_cell.angle_alpha   90.00
_cell.angle_beta   90.00
_cell.angle_gamma   90.00
#
_symmetry.space_group_name_H-M   'P 1'
#
loop_
_entity.id
_entity.type
_entity.pdbx_description
1 polymer ?
#
loop_
_entity_poly.entity_id
_entity_poly.type
_entity_poly.pdbx_seq_one_letter_code
_entity_poly.pdbx_strand_id
1 'polypeptide(L)' 'MDEEKKFTTTVSIPAPLFKKIEERIKGTGFTSVSSYVTYVLRELIAEEEEEEEPFTKEDEERIKERLRALGYLD' A
#
# COMPACT_ATOMS: atom_id res chain seq x y z
N MET A 1 -3.30 29.84 0.14
CA MET A 1 -2.12 29.11 0.67
C MET A 1 -2.69 28.17 1.69
N ASP A 2 -3.25 27.10 1.16
CA ASP A 2 -4.13 26.20 1.87
C ASP A 2 -3.26 25.28 2.70
N GLU A 3 -3.40 25.47 4.00
CA GLU A 3 -2.85 24.65 5.06
C GLU A 3 -3.17 23.19 4.72
N GLU A 4 -2.15 22.40 4.33
CA GLU A 4 -2.23 20.95 4.19
C GLU A 4 -2.65 20.38 5.56
N LYS A 5 -3.96 20.31 5.77
CA LYS A 5 -4.57 19.57 6.88
C LYS A 5 -4.12 18.13 6.71
N LYS A 6 -3.07 17.74 7.43
CA LYS A 6 -2.76 16.33 7.67
C LYS A 6 -4.01 15.73 8.29
N PHE A 7 -4.81 15.04 7.48
CA PHE A 7 -6.00 14.31 7.92
C PHE A 7 -5.55 13.09 8.73
N THR A 8 -5.10 13.34 9.96
CA THR A 8 -4.74 12.28 10.90
C THR A 8 -6.01 11.81 11.59
N THR A 9 -6.36 10.55 11.38
CA THR A 9 -7.47 9.89 12.08
C THR A 9 -6.91 9.18 13.33
N THR A 10 -7.59 9.34 14.47
CA THR A 10 -7.23 8.61 15.69
C THR A 10 -7.80 7.20 15.66
N VAL A 11 -6.96 6.19 15.83
CA VAL A 11 -7.37 4.78 15.89
C VAL A 11 -7.07 4.23 17.28
N SER A 12 -8.07 3.66 17.93
CA SER A 12 -7.90 3.01 19.22
C SER A 12 -7.43 1.58 19.01
N ILE A 13 -6.23 1.26 19.50
CA ILE A 13 -5.69 -0.10 19.50
C ILE A 13 -5.53 -0.61 20.94
N PRO A 14 -5.66 -1.93 21.17
CA PRO A 14 -5.40 -2.52 22.47
C PRO A 14 -4.01 -2.14 23.01
N ALA A 15 -3.95 -1.70 24.27
CA ALA A 15 -2.70 -1.40 24.98
C ALA A 15 -1.60 -2.48 24.86
N PRO A 16 -1.89 -3.80 24.89
CA PRO A 16 -0.84 -4.81 24.67
C PRO A 16 -0.26 -4.81 23.26
N LEU A 17 -1.07 -4.50 22.23
CA LEU A 17 -0.58 -4.38 20.85
C LEU A 17 0.29 -3.14 20.69
N PHE A 18 -0.13 -2.01 21.26
CA PHE A 18 0.68 -0.79 21.27
C PHE A 18 2.06 -1.04 21.88
N LYS A 19 2.15 -1.70 23.04
CA LYS A 19 3.43 -2.03 23.69
C LYS A 19 4.32 -2.92 22.82
N LYS A 20 3.75 -3.96 22.20
CA LYS A 20 4.52 -4.82 21.29
C LYS A 20 5.08 -4.05 20.10
N ILE A 21 4.29 -3.14 19.52
CA ILE A 21 4.74 -2.30 18.41
C ILE A 21 5.82 -1.32 18.90
N GLU A 22 5.64 -0.71 20.07
CA GLU A 22 6.63 0.18 20.69
C GLU A 22 7.97 -0.51 20.91
N GLU A 23 7.97 -1.75 21.42
CA GLU A 23 9.20 -2.53 21.55
C GLU A 23 9.80 -2.92 20.20
N ARG A 24 8.96 -3.23 19.22
CA ARG A 24 9.42 -3.58 17.86
C ARG A 24 10.07 -2.40 17.14
N ILE A 25 9.62 -1.17 17.37
CA ILE A 25 10.21 0.02 16.76
C ILE A 25 11.46 0.52 17.50
N LYS A 26 11.67 0.14 18.77
CA LYS A 26 12.88 0.50 19.54
C LYS A 26 14.11 -0.14 18.91
N GLY A 27 14.86 0.64 18.14
CA GLY A 27 16.04 0.18 17.39
C GLY A 27 15.86 0.23 15.87
N THR A 28 14.68 0.61 15.39
CA THR A 28 14.41 0.90 13.98
C THR A 28 14.56 2.39 13.70
N GLY A 29 14.57 2.78 12.43
CA GLY A 29 14.57 4.19 12.01
C GLY A 29 13.24 4.92 12.20
N PHE A 30 12.20 4.26 12.74
CA PHE A 30 10.89 4.87 12.93
C PHE A 30 10.89 5.78 14.16
N THR A 31 10.48 7.03 13.96
CA THR A 31 10.41 8.06 15.02
C THR A 31 9.12 8.01 15.83
N SER A 32 8.10 7.26 15.38
CA SER A 32 6.80 7.16 16.04
C SER A 32 6.06 5.88 15.66
N VAL A 33 5.23 5.39 16.58
CA VAL A 33 4.31 4.25 16.35
C VAL A 33 3.35 4.56 15.20
N SER A 34 2.87 5.80 15.10
CA SER A 34 2.01 6.24 14.00
C SER A 34 2.69 6.05 12.63
N SER A 35 3.95 6.46 12.49
CA SER A 35 4.70 6.31 11.24
C SER A 35 4.90 4.85 10.85
N TYR A 36 5.17 3.97 11.83
CA TYR A 36 5.29 2.54 11.59
C TYR A 36 3.95 1.93 11.15
N VAL A 37 2.85 2.27 11.83
CA VAL A 37 1.51 1.80 11.47
C VAL A 37 1.11 2.29 10.08
N THR A 38 1.37 3.56 9.75
CA THR A 38 1.11 4.10 8.40
C THR A 38 1.91 3.38 7.33
N TYR A 39 3.18 3.07 7.58
CA TYR A 39 4.01 2.31 6.64
C TYR A 39 3.41 0.92 6.39
N VAL A 40 3.12 0.16 7.46
CA VAL A 40 2.55 -1.19 7.33
C VAL A 40 1.19 -1.18 6.64
N LEU A 41 0.30 -0.25 6.99
CA LEU A 41 -1.01 -0.15 6.34
C LEU A 41 -0.89 0.20 4.86
N ARG A 42 0.09 1.05 4.48
CA ARG A 42 0.32 1.39 3.08
C ARG A 42 0.80 0.19 2.29
N GLU A 43 1.76 -0.58 2.81
CA GLU A 43 2.25 -1.78 2.11
C GLU A 43 1.13 -2.80 1.93
N LEU A 44 0.30 -3.04 2.96
CA LEU A 44 -0.83 -3.97 2.87
C LEU A 44 -1.88 -3.53 1.84
N ILE A 45 -2.23 -2.24 1.82
CA ILE A 45 -3.18 -1.71 0.83
C ILE A 45 -2.57 -1.74 -0.58
N ALA A 46 -1.27 -1.45 -0.73
CA ALA A 46 -0.61 -1.51 -2.03
C ALA A 46 -0.52 -2.94 -2.57
N GLU A 47 -0.29 -3.93 -1.70
CA GLU A 47 -0.36 -5.36 -2.07
C GLU A 47 -1.79 -5.75 -2.47
N GLU A 48 -2.82 -5.28 -1.76
CA GLU A 48 -4.22 -5.51 -2.13
C GLU A 48 -4.61 -4.77 -3.44
N GLU A 49 -4.13 -3.55 -3.68
CA GLU A 49 -4.34 -2.83 -4.94
C GLU A 49 -3.59 -3.50 -6.10
N GLU A 50 -2.37 -4.03 -5.91
CA GLU A 50 -1.68 -4.83 -6.93
C GLU A 50 -2.37 -6.20 -7.16
N GLU A 51 -2.98 -6.79 -6.12
CA GLU A 51 -3.81 -7.99 -6.21
C GLU A 51 -5.25 -7.73 -6.71
N GLU A 52 -5.75 -6.49 -6.70
CA GLU A 52 -7.00 -6.04 -7.35
C GLU A 52 -6.77 -5.41 -8.74
N GLU A 53 -5.55 -4.99 -9.06
CA GLU A 53 -5.04 -4.67 -10.41
C GLU A 53 -4.31 -5.84 -11.14
N PRO A 54 -4.63 -7.14 -10.96
CA PRO A 54 -4.02 -8.16 -11.78
C PRO A 54 -4.80 -8.15 -13.09
N PHE A 55 -4.28 -7.43 -14.08
CA PHE A 55 -4.66 -7.57 -15.49
C PHE A 55 -6.14 -7.92 -15.66
N THR A 56 -7.02 -6.93 -15.50
CA THR A 56 -8.41 -7.15 -15.91
C THR A 56 -8.38 -7.78 -17.30
N LYS A 57 -9.28 -8.72 -17.61
CA LYS A 57 -9.29 -9.40 -18.93
C LYS A 57 -9.18 -8.40 -20.09
N GLU A 58 -9.70 -7.20 -19.87
CA GLU A 58 -9.62 -6.05 -20.75
C GLU A 58 -8.18 -5.56 -21.00
N ASP A 59 -7.32 -5.48 -19.99
CA ASP A 59 -5.89 -5.14 -20.16
C ASP A 59 -5.11 -6.26 -20.84
N GLU A 60 -5.42 -7.53 -20.55
CA GLU A 60 -4.83 -8.67 -21.27
C GLU A 60 -5.22 -8.67 -22.76
N GLU A 61 -6.47 -8.36 -23.09
CA GLU A 61 -6.93 -8.21 -24.48
C GLU A 61 -6.26 -7.04 -25.19
N ARG A 62 -6.13 -5.88 -24.53
CA ARG A 62 -5.43 -4.71 -25.10
C ARG A 62 -3.96 -5.01 -25.37
N ILE A 63 -3.29 -5.75 -24.50
CA ILE A 63 -1.89 -6.16 -24.69
C ILE A 63 -1.79 -7.19 -25.82
N LYS A 64 -2.71 -8.16 -25.90
CA LYS A 64 -2.78 -9.13 -27.01
C LYS A 64 -3.04 -8.45 -28.37
N GLU A 65 -3.97 -7.51 -28.45
CA GLU A 65 -4.21 -6.72 -29.66
C GLU A 65 -2.97 -5.93 -30.08
N ARG A 66 -2.28 -5.31 -29.11
CA ARG A 66 -1.07 -4.53 -29.37
C ARG A 66 0.10 -5.42 -29.82
N LEU A 67 0.24 -6.62 -29.24
CA LEU A 67 1.25 -7.60 -29.65
C LEU A 67 0.95 -8.21 -31.02
N ARG A 68 -0.33 -8.48 -31.34
CA ARG A 68 -0.77 -8.92 -32.67
C ARG A 68 -0.54 -7.84 -33.72
N ALA A 69 -0.81 -6.57 -33.40
CA ALA A 69 -0.52 -5.42 -34.27
C ALA A 69 0.98 -5.23 -34.52
N LEU A 70 1.82 -5.65 -33.59
CA LEU A 70 3.28 -5.64 -33.71
C LEU A 70 3.85 -6.94 -34.32
N GLY A 71 3.01 -7.93 -34.62
CA GLY A 71 3.41 -9.18 -35.29
C GLY A 71 4.13 -10.19 -34.39
N TYR A 72 3.99 -10.10 -33.08
CA TYR A 72 4.62 -11.01 -32.11
C TYR A 72 3.75 -12.21 -31.72
N LEU A 73 2.47 -12.22 -32.12
CA LEU A 73 1.51 -13.31 -31.91
C LEU A 73 0.76 -13.53 -33.23
N ASP A 74 0.81 -14.75 -33.77
CA ASP A 74 -0.02 -15.23 -34.88
C ASP A 74 -1.38 -15.73 -34.33
#